data_AF-A0A2S2R6R1-F1
#
_entry.id   AF-A0A2S2R6R1-F1
#
_cell.length_a   1.000
_cell.length_b   1.000
_cell.length_c   1.000
_cell.angle_alpha   90.00
_cell.angle_beta   90.00
_cell.angle_gamma   90.00
#
_symmetry.space_group_name_H-M   'P 1'
#
loop_
_entity.id
_entity.type
_entity.pdbx_description
1 polymer ?
#
loop_
_entity_poly.entity_id
_entity_poly.type
_entity_poly.pdbx_seq_one_letter_code
_entity_poly.pdbx_strand_id
1 'polypeptide(L)'
;MYQASCRLLNSRLMRWSIQIQEFNLQIKHIAGKENVGTDTLTRYPQVEEEQNQANKQIFINQLAVTSYSKELREQFQRLFQLQQQDNKIIRTKKRLEQDMKLPNQKYNGLLFYVDKDNRCRVMIPENMATMLVKEVHEAYGHSGTTKVYKLLKGDYQLSHMFRTIKQITQARDLCQKSKVCNQRTRGPMLSNLSEGPHEMVSLDLIGPLPSGKLGAKYLLVMLDIFSKYVQIYPLRRATTKAILNKIEKQYIPTCGKFSKILNDNGTKFHSKQWANQLKNLGIKIIRTTTYHPEGNPVERANREIGRILRTYCHGKHTSLVSYVKKIEFWINNTMHSTTGYTPQVLMGKPHKTVTLRQLVEFPREDIKEDTEVVIQLARKKMKKMAQQRNLCIDKGKTFIQYTVGQQVLVKEQRLSSAEDREIKKLFLLYRGPYIITEDRKNNTVVIDEENK
;
A
#
# COMPACT_ATOMS: atom_id res chain seq x y z
N MET A 1 -26.71 -9.39 30.26
CA MET A 1 -27.00 -10.38 29.19
C MET A 1 -26.15 -10.19 27.91
N TYR A 2 -24.92 -9.65 27.99
CA TYR A 2 -24.07 -9.31 26.82
C TYR A 2 -22.73 -10.07 26.74
N GLN A 3 -22.50 -11.07 27.60
CA GLN A 3 -21.23 -11.83 27.63
C GLN A 3 -21.28 -13.20 26.95
N ALA A 4 -22.46 -13.71 26.57
CA ALA A 4 -22.60 -15.08 26.05
C ALA A 4 -22.15 -15.27 24.58
N SER A 5 -21.67 -14.24 23.88
CA SER A 5 -21.33 -14.33 22.44
C SER A 5 -19.89 -13.95 22.07
N CYS A 6 -19.05 -13.56 23.04
CA CYS A 6 -17.62 -13.35 22.81
C CYS A 6 -16.88 -14.68 22.98
N ARG A 7 -16.29 -15.21 21.90
CA ARG A 7 -15.23 -16.23 22.03
C ARG A 7 -14.06 -15.57 22.75
N LEU A 8 -13.97 -15.78 24.06
CA LEU A 8 -12.84 -15.36 24.87
C LEU A 8 -11.63 -16.21 24.47
N LEU A 9 -10.83 -15.71 23.53
CA LEU A 9 -9.62 -16.37 23.02
C LEU A 9 -8.45 -16.37 24.03
N ASN A 10 -8.64 -15.73 25.19
CA ASN A 10 -7.63 -15.58 26.23
C ASN A 10 -8.10 -16.32 27.50
N SER A 11 -7.31 -17.32 27.91
CA SER A 11 -7.57 -18.16 29.10
C SER A 11 -7.67 -17.37 30.40
N ARG A 12 -7.05 -16.18 30.49
CA ARG A 12 -7.20 -15.26 31.61
C ARG A 12 -8.60 -14.66 31.67
N LEU A 13 -9.14 -14.20 30.53
CA LEU A 13 -10.47 -13.59 30.46
C LEU A 13 -11.58 -14.62 30.74
N MET A 14 -11.36 -15.88 30.37
CA MET A 14 -12.32 -16.97 30.63
C MET A 14 -12.45 -17.27 32.14
N ARG A 15 -11.34 -17.29 32.88
CA ARG A 15 -11.36 -17.47 34.35
C ARG A 15 -12.13 -16.38 35.07
N TRP A 16 -11.86 -15.11 34.73
CA TRP A 16 -12.60 -13.98 35.30
C TRP A 16 -14.08 -14.02 34.91
N SER A 17 -14.41 -14.42 33.68
CA SER A 17 -15.80 -14.55 33.26
C SER A 17 -16.56 -15.62 34.05
N ILE A 18 -15.91 -16.70 34.47
CA ILE A 18 -16.53 -17.75 35.29
C ILE A 18 -16.78 -17.24 36.71
N GLN A 19 -15.79 -16.62 37.36
CA GLN A 19 -15.98 -16.03 38.69
C GLN A 19 -17.05 -14.94 38.71
N ILE A 20 -17.08 -14.09 37.68
CA ILE A 20 -18.01 -12.98 37.60
C ILE A 20 -19.46 -13.47 37.39
N GLN A 21 -19.66 -14.66 36.82
CA GLN A 21 -20.99 -15.27 36.65
C GLN A 21 -21.64 -15.70 37.97
N GLU A 22 -20.89 -15.86 39.04
CA GLU A 22 -21.43 -16.22 40.37
C GLU A 22 -22.17 -15.03 41.02
N PHE A 23 -22.01 -13.81 40.50
CA PHE A 23 -22.62 -12.59 41.05
C PHE A 23 -23.75 -12.04 40.16
N ASN A 24 -24.79 -11.48 40.79
CA ASN A 24 -25.85 -10.75 40.10
C ASN A 24 -25.40 -9.34 39.72
N LEU A 25 -24.73 -9.21 38.57
CA LEU A 25 -24.13 -7.94 38.13
C LEU A 25 -25.16 -6.94 37.63
N GLN A 26 -25.10 -5.73 38.18
CA GLN A 26 -25.80 -4.55 37.65
C GLN A 26 -24.78 -3.58 37.06
N ILE A 27 -24.72 -3.49 35.72
CA ILE A 27 -23.77 -2.59 35.04
C ILE A 27 -24.39 -1.19 34.99
N LYS A 28 -23.84 -0.26 35.77
CA LYS A 28 -24.20 1.17 35.74
C LYS A 28 -23.14 1.94 34.95
N HIS A 29 -23.60 2.83 34.06
CA HIS A 29 -22.71 3.73 33.33
C HIS A 29 -22.25 4.87 34.25
N ILE A 30 -20.95 5.13 34.30
CA ILE A 30 -20.35 6.26 35.02
C ILE A 30 -19.75 7.19 33.97
N ALA A 31 -20.06 8.48 34.03
CA ALA A 31 -19.49 9.48 33.13
C ALA A 31 -17.97 9.56 33.32
N GLY A 32 -17.20 9.68 32.22
CA GLY A 32 -15.73 9.58 32.27
C GLY A 32 -15.03 10.57 33.22
N LYS A 33 -15.63 11.74 33.50
CA LYS A 33 -15.12 12.71 34.49
C LYS A 33 -15.25 12.23 35.93
N GLU A 34 -16.24 11.40 36.22
CA GLU A 34 -16.51 10.82 37.55
C GLU A 34 -15.82 9.47 37.74
N ASN A 35 -15.35 8.87 36.65
CA ASN A 35 -14.70 7.56 36.64
C ASN A 35 -13.19 7.64 36.94
N VAL A 36 -12.82 8.41 37.98
CA VAL A 36 -11.43 8.66 38.40
C VAL A 36 -10.70 7.36 38.73
N GLY A 37 -11.42 6.36 39.26
CA GLY A 37 -10.89 5.05 39.65
C GLY A 37 -10.42 4.15 38.50
N THR A 38 -10.86 4.39 37.26
CA THR A 38 -10.41 3.58 36.11
C THR A 38 -8.96 3.90 35.75
N ASP A 39 -8.51 5.15 35.94
CA ASP A 39 -7.12 5.52 35.71
C ASP A 39 -6.18 4.86 36.73
N THR A 40 -6.64 4.67 37.98
CA THR A 40 -5.90 3.91 39.01
C THR A 40 -5.81 2.41 38.74
N LEU A 41 -6.83 1.77 38.14
CA LEU A 41 -6.77 0.33 37.80
C LEU A 41 -5.96 0.03 36.53
N THR A 42 -5.79 1.03 35.65
CA THR A 42 -4.88 0.93 34.51
C THR A 42 -3.42 1.08 34.94
N ARG A 43 -3.19 1.73 36.08
CA ARG A 43 -1.92 1.81 36.80
C ARG A 43 -1.89 0.75 37.89
N TYR A 44 -1.81 -0.51 37.50
CA TYR A 44 -1.55 -1.62 38.42
C TYR A 44 -0.39 -1.21 39.34
N PRO A 45 -0.58 -1.01 40.65
CA PRO A 45 0.54 -0.81 41.55
C PRO A 45 1.35 -2.09 41.45
N GLN A 46 2.57 -1.99 40.93
CA GLN A 46 3.48 -3.12 41.00
C GLN A 46 3.68 -3.38 42.48
N VAL A 47 3.03 -4.43 42.98
CA VAL A 47 3.44 -5.09 44.21
C VAL A 47 4.95 -5.23 44.06
N GLU A 48 5.70 -4.75 45.06
CA GLU A 48 7.11 -5.05 45.17
C GLU A 48 7.21 -6.58 45.27
N GLU A 49 7.21 -7.25 44.12
CA GLU A 49 7.70 -8.61 44.01
C GLU A 49 9.11 -8.53 44.58
N GLU A 50 9.31 -9.26 45.68
CA GLU A 50 10.60 -9.46 46.32
C GLU A 50 11.67 -9.52 45.23
N GLN A 51 12.59 -8.56 45.31
CA GLN A 51 13.62 -8.26 44.35
C GLN A 51 14.62 -9.43 44.25
N ASN A 52 14.21 -10.53 43.64
CA ASN A 52 15.09 -11.48 42.97
C ASN A 52 15.13 -11.17 41.46
N GLN A 53 14.87 -9.92 41.08
CA GLN A 53 15.51 -9.32 39.92
C GLN A 53 16.98 -9.14 40.28
N ALA A 54 17.80 -10.18 40.07
CA ALA A 54 19.23 -9.98 39.87
C ALA A 54 19.36 -8.78 38.93
N ASN A 55 19.88 -7.66 39.46
CA ASN A 55 19.97 -6.35 38.82
C ASN A 55 20.23 -6.48 37.32
N LYS A 56 19.17 -6.54 36.50
CA LYS A 56 19.31 -6.39 35.05
C LYS A 56 19.46 -4.90 34.81
N GLN A 57 20.62 -4.39 35.19
CA GLN A 57 21.06 -3.07 34.83
C GLN A 57 21.06 -3.04 33.30
N ILE A 58 20.13 -2.31 32.71
CA ILE A 58 20.07 -2.12 31.27
C ILE A 58 21.25 -1.21 30.95
N PHE A 59 22.39 -1.81 30.60
CA PHE A 59 23.54 -1.10 30.10
C PHE A 59 23.19 -0.56 28.71
N ILE A 60 22.80 0.71 28.65
CA ILE A 60 22.78 1.44 27.39
C ILE A 60 24.23 1.80 27.11
N ASN A 61 24.90 1.03 26.23
CA ASN A 61 26.22 1.41 25.75
C ASN A 61 26.12 2.81 25.14
N GLN A 62 26.70 3.81 25.80
CA GLN A 62 26.95 5.10 25.18
C GLN A 62 27.93 4.86 24.04
N LEU A 63 27.45 4.97 22.80
CA LEU A 63 28.28 4.91 21.61
C LEU A 63 29.26 6.08 21.66
N ALA A 64 30.52 5.80 22.01
CA ALA A 64 31.62 6.72 21.82
C ALA A 64 31.94 6.79 20.31
N VAL A 65 31.22 7.66 19.59
CA VAL A 65 31.56 8.03 18.20
C VAL A 65 32.72 9.02 18.24
N THR A 66 33.84 8.63 18.85
CA THR A 66 34.94 9.55 19.16
C THR A 66 36.15 9.35 18.27
N SER A 67 36.15 8.36 17.36
CA SER A 67 37.35 8.07 16.60
C SER A 67 37.15 7.37 15.26
N TYR A 68 37.97 7.78 14.28
CA TYR A 68 38.12 7.12 13.00
C TYR A 68 38.74 5.72 13.12
N SER A 69 38.55 4.90 12.09
CA SER A 69 39.19 3.59 11.98
C SER A 69 40.72 3.70 12.05
N LYS A 70 41.38 2.60 12.41
CA LYS A 70 42.86 2.54 12.43
C LYS A 70 43.45 2.92 11.06
N GLU A 71 42.85 2.40 9.99
CA GLU A 71 43.27 2.66 8.60
C GLU A 71 43.18 4.14 8.24
N LEU A 72 42.06 4.80 8.55
CA LEU A 72 41.89 6.22 8.23
C LEU A 72 42.80 7.11 9.08
N ARG A 73 43.05 6.74 10.34
CA ARG A 73 44.06 7.42 11.19
C ARG A 73 45.47 7.30 10.60
N GLU A 74 45.86 6.12 10.13
CA GLU A 74 47.16 5.92 9.46
C GLU A 74 47.27 6.74 8.17
N GLN A 75 46.19 6.85 7.39
CA GLN A 75 46.15 7.73 6.21
C GLN A 75 46.29 9.21 6.61
N PHE A 76 45.66 9.66 7.70
CA PHE A 76 45.82 11.02 8.19
C PHE A 76 47.25 11.30 8.68
N GLN A 77 47.93 10.33 9.31
CA GLN A 77 49.35 10.45 9.67
C GLN A 77 50.25 10.62 8.45
N ARG A 78 49.91 9.98 7.32
CA ARG A 78 50.64 10.06 6.04
C ARG A 78 50.07 11.11 5.08
N LEU A 79 49.16 11.96 5.54
CA LEU A 79 48.41 12.89 4.68
C LEU A 79 49.32 13.79 3.84
N PHE A 80 50.43 14.26 4.41
CA PHE A 80 51.42 15.07 3.70
C PHE A 80 52.00 14.37 2.46
N GLN A 81 52.31 13.07 2.57
CA GLN A 81 52.82 12.27 1.46
C GLN A 81 51.72 12.03 0.42
N LEU A 82 50.50 11.73 0.87
CA LEU A 82 49.35 11.48 0.00
C LEU A 82 48.94 12.74 -0.79
N GLN A 83 49.02 13.92 -0.19
CA GLN A 83 48.80 15.20 -0.89
C GLN A 83 49.82 15.45 -2.02
N GLN A 84 51.07 14.99 -1.85
CA GLN A 84 52.12 15.12 -2.87
C GLN A 84 51.98 14.15 -4.04
N GLN A 85 51.21 13.08 -3.87
CA GLN A 85 50.94 12.08 -4.90
C GLN A 85 49.65 12.37 -5.68
N ASP A 86 48.78 13.26 -5.16
CA ASP A 86 47.51 13.60 -5.80
C ASP A 86 47.69 14.66 -6.89
N ASN A 87 47.47 14.25 -8.14
CA ASN A 87 47.63 15.10 -9.33
C ASN A 87 46.83 16.41 -9.28
N LYS A 88 45.65 16.44 -8.64
CA LYS A 88 44.83 17.66 -8.55
C LYS A 88 45.36 18.59 -7.46
N ILE A 89 45.76 18.04 -6.32
CA ILE A 89 46.36 18.82 -5.23
C ILE A 89 47.69 19.42 -5.69
N ILE A 90 48.52 18.66 -6.43
CA ILE A 90 49.76 19.15 -7.04
C ILE A 90 49.49 20.32 -8.01
N ARG A 91 48.47 20.20 -8.87
CA ARG A 91 48.06 21.29 -9.78
C ARG A 91 47.62 22.53 -9.01
N THR A 92 46.85 22.36 -7.93
CA THR A 92 46.42 23.46 -7.07
C THR A 92 47.60 24.13 -6.36
N LYS A 93 48.57 23.34 -5.89
CA LYS A 93 49.82 23.84 -5.30
C LYS A 93 50.63 24.68 -6.31
N LYS A 94 50.84 24.18 -7.53
CA LYS A 94 51.55 24.92 -8.60
C LYS A 94 50.87 26.25 -8.94
N ARG A 95 49.53 26.29 -8.95
CA ARG A 95 48.76 27.52 -9.18
C ARG A 95 48.90 28.51 -8.04
N LEU A 96 48.93 28.04 -6.79
CA LEU A 96 49.15 28.86 -5.59
C LEU A 96 50.54 29.52 -5.61
N GLU A 97 51.55 28.81 -6.10
CA GLU A 97 52.91 29.34 -6.28
C GLU A 97 53.00 30.41 -7.39
N GLN A 98 52.03 30.46 -8.32
CA GLN A 98 51.99 31.41 -9.44
C GLN A 98 51.05 32.61 -9.19
N ASP A 99 50.02 32.46 -8.36
CA ASP A 99 49.02 33.49 -8.10
C ASP A 99 48.61 33.50 -6.61
N MET A 100 49.09 34.51 -5.86
CA MET A 100 48.84 34.65 -4.42
C MET A 100 47.39 34.99 -4.07
N LYS A 101 46.52 35.27 -5.05
CA LYS A 101 45.09 35.57 -4.82
C LYS A 101 44.21 34.33 -4.66
N LEU A 102 44.78 33.12 -4.75
CA LEU A 102 44.02 31.88 -4.59
C LEU A 102 43.62 31.65 -3.11
N PRO A 103 42.40 31.12 -2.86
CA PRO A 103 41.89 30.79 -1.52
C PRO A 103 42.56 29.55 -0.92
N ASN A 104 43.87 29.41 -0.99
CA ASN A 104 44.60 28.23 -0.54
C ASN A 104 45.82 28.66 0.29
N GLN A 105 46.13 27.92 1.35
CA GLN A 105 47.27 28.20 2.23
C GLN A 105 48.02 26.91 2.58
N LYS A 106 49.33 27.02 2.80
CA LYS A 106 50.18 25.93 3.27
C LYS A 106 50.50 26.14 4.74
N TYR A 107 50.19 25.17 5.59
CA TYR A 107 50.49 25.20 7.02
C TYR A 107 51.05 23.84 7.47
N ASN A 108 52.21 23.84 8.14
CA ASN A 108 52.92 22.64 8.58
C ASN A 108 53.11 21.58 7.48
N GLY A 109 53.39 22.02 6.26
CA GLY A 109 53.56 21.13 5.10
C GLY A 109 52.24 20.71 4.42
N LEU A 110 51.11 20.78 5.10
CA LEU A 110 49.79 20.42 4.57
C LEU A 110 49.17 21.57 3.78
N LEU A 111 48.39 21.20 2.76
CA LEU A 111 47.62 22.15 1.96
C LEU A 111 46.19 22.30 2.50
N PHE A 112 45.78 23.55 2.67
CA PHE A 112 44.46 23.96 3.12
C PHE A 112 43.77 24.81 2.06
N TYR A 113 42.45 24.69 1.99
CA TYR A 113 41.56 25.61 1.31
C TYR A 113 40.99 26.59 2.32
N VAL A 114 41.02 27.88 2.01
CA VAL A 114 40.53 28.97 2.85
C VAL A 114 39.27 29.52 2.20
N ASP A 115 38.12 29.39 2.85
CA ASP A 115 36.89 29.96 2.31
C ASP A 115 36.82 31.49 2.46
N LYS A 116 35.74 32.10 1.96
CA LYS A 116 35.52 33.55 2.03
C LYS A 116 35.40 34.08 3.46
N ASP A 117 35.08 33.19 4.42
CA ASP A 117 34.94 33.51 5.84
C ASP A 117 36.27 33.25 6.59
N ASN A 118 37.38 33.09 5.86
CA ASN A 118 38.72 32.75 6.37
C ASN A 118 38.80 31.43 7.14
N ARG A 119 37.89 30.47 6.87
CA ARG A 119 37.98 29.13 7.50
C ARG A 119 38.88 28.23 6.70
N CYS A 120 39.87 27.66 7.38
CA CYS A 120 40.82 26.71 6.81
C CYS A 120 40.23 25.29 6.81
N ARG A 121 40.26 24.63 5.65
CA ARG A 121 39.82 23.26 5.44
C ARG A 121 40.95 22.44 4.86
N VAL A 122 41.24 21.30 5.46
CA VAL A 122 42.29 20.40 4.99
C VAL A 122 41.90 19.84 3.62
N MET A 123 42.77 19.97 2.63
CA MET A 123 42.54 19.36 1.32
C MET A 123 42.77 17.85 1.38
N ILE A 124 41.74 17.07 1.14
CA ILE A 124 41.83 15.61 1.22
C ILE A 124 42.08 15.02 -0.17
N PRO A 125 43.11 14.19 -0.35
CA PRO A 125 43.38 13.45 -1.58
C PRO A 125 42.19 12.58 -2.04
N GLU A 126 42.07 12.36 -3.34
CA GLU A 126 40.93 11.61 -3.91
C GLU A 126 40.87 10.16 -3.44
N ASN A 127 42.02 9.53 -3.17
CA ASN A 127 42.10 8.15 -2.67
C ASN A 127 41.57 7.98 -1.23
N MET A 128 41.63 9.02 -0.41
CA MET A 128 41.12 9.02 0.97
C MET A 128 39.63 9.37 1.04
N ALA A 129 39.13 10.13 0.07
CA ALA A 129 37.78 10.70 0.08
C ALA A 129 36.68 9.64 0.29
N THR A 130 36.80 8.48 -0.37
CA THR A 130 35.82 7.40 -0.26
C THR A 130 35.73 6.83 1.15
N MET A 131 36.88 6.58 1.79
CA MET A 131 36.96 6.01 3.13
C MET A 131 36.43 7.01 4.18
N LEU A 132 36.90 8.26 4.13
CA LEU A 132 36.46 9.33 5.03
C LEU A 132 34.94 9.52 4.99
N VAL A 133 34.37 9.65 3.79
CA VAL A 133 32.93 9.86 3.63
C VAL A 133 32.14 8.64 4.11
N LYS A 134 32.62 7.43 3.85
CA LYS A 134 31.97 6.19 4.28
C LYS A 134 31.93 6.10 5.81
N GLU A 135 33.06 6.32 6.48
CA GLU A 135 33.12 6.27 7.95
C GLU A 135 32.23 7.32 8.60
N VAL A 136 32.27 8.57 8.14
CA VAL A 136 31.40 9.63 8.68
C VAL A 136 29.93 9.32 8.38
N HIS A 137 29.61 8.76 7.22
CA HIS A 137 28.24 8.37 6.91
C HIS A 137 27.72 7.25 7.84
N GLU A 138 28.55 6.24 8.14
CA GLU A 138 28.22 5.11 9.01
C GLU A 138 28.15 5.53 10.48
N ALA A 139 29.13 6.29 10.96
CA ALA A 139 29.21 6.83 12.31
C ALA A 139 28.00 7.69 12.70
N TYR A 140 27.45 8.44 11.74
CA TYR A 140 26.28 9.31 11.94
C TYR A 140 24.97 8.66 11.45
N GLY A 141 24.86 7.34 11.57
CA GLY A 141 23.63 6.59 11.38
C GLY A 141 23.08 6.64 9.96
N HIS A 142 23.96 6.52 8.96
CA HIS A 142 23.59 6.52 7.54
C HIS A 142 22.82 7.76 7.08
N SER A 143 23.17 8.93 7.64
CA SER A 143 22.53 10.21 7.33
C SER A 143 22.54 10.57 5.83
N GLY A 144 21.57 11.39 5.41
CA GLY A 144 21.46 11.85 4.02
C GLY A 144 22.63 12.73 3.56
N THR A 145 22.85 12.81 2.25
CA THR A 145 23.99 13.51 1.61
C THR A 145 24.21 14.92 2.14
N THR A 146 23.15 15.73 2.30
CA THR A 146 23.27 17.12 2.78
C THR A 146 23.78 17.21 4.21
N LYS A 147 23.41 16.26 5.09
CA LYS A 147 23.88 16.22 6.47
C LYS A 147 25.36 15.84 6.52
N VAL A 148 25.76 14.79 5.78
CA VAL A 148 27.17 14.38 5.68
C VAL A 148 28.04 15.49 5.09
N TYR A 149 27.54 16.20 4.07
CA TYR A 149 28.21 17.38 3.53
C TYR A 149 28.43 18.47 4.60
N LYS A 150 27.40 18.80 5.39
CA LYS A 150 27.55 19.80 6.47
C LYS A 150 28.52 19.37 7.56
N LEU A 151 28.55 18.08 7.92
CA LEU A 151 29.51 17.53 8.89
C LEU A 151 30.95 17.66 8.39
N LEU A 152 31.19 17.34 7.12
CA LEU A 152 32.55 17.38 6.55
C LEU A 152 33.01 18.79 6.15
N LYS A 153 32.09 19.68 5.79
CA LYS A 153 32.43 21.01 5.26
C LYS A 153 33.20 21.88 6.26
N GLY A 154 33.09 21.62 7.56
CA GLY A 154 33.80 22.38 8.59
C GLY A 154 35.32 22.33 8.39
N ASP A 155 35.84 21.10 8.32
CA ASP A 155 37.28 20.85 8.43
C ASP A 155 37.91 20.27 7.17
N TYR A 156 37.10 19.77 6.22
CA TYR A 156 37.56 19.01 5.06
C TYR A 156 37.17 19.68 3.74
N GLN A 157 38.09 19.65 2.78
CA GLN A 157 37.86 20.07 1.41
C GLN A 157 38.16 18.90 0.45
N LEU A 158 37.11 18.38 -0.20
CA LEU A 158 37.23 17.35 -1.24
C LEU A 158 37.10 17.95 -2.65
N SER A 159 37.71 17.28 -3.62
CA SER A 159 37.44 17.48 -5.05
C SER A 159 35.94 17.28 -5.33
N HIS A 160 35.28 18.29 -5.91
CA HIS A 160 33.82 18.33 -6.14
C HIS A 160 32.98 17.83 -4.95
N MET A 161 33.30 18.31 -3.75
CA MET A 161 32.84 17.78 -2.46
C MET A 161 31.39 17.27 -2.41
N PHE A 162 30.41 18.08 -2.80
CA PHE A 162 29.01 17.65 -2.76
C PHE A 162 28.72 16.47 -3.71
N ARG A 163 29.27 16.49 -4.94
CA ARG A 163 29.09 15.43 -5.94
C ARG A 163 29.72 14.12 -5.46
N THR A 164 30.94 14.19 -4.93
CA THR A 164 31.69 13.05 -4.40
C THR A 164 30.94 12.41 -3.23
N ILE A 165 30.49 13.21 -2.25
CA ILE A 165 29.70 12.71 -1.11
C ILE A 165 28.37 12.10 -1.59
N LYS A 166 27.70 12.73 -2.57
CA LYS A 166 26.46 12.19 -3.14
C LYS A 166 26.67 10.82 -3.77
N GLN A 167 27.70 10.67 -4.60
CA GLN A 167 28.02 9.39 -5.25
C GLN A 167 28.29 8.29 -4.23
N ILE A 168 29.12 8.56 -3.21
CA ILE A 168 29.47 7.58 -2.18
C ILE A 168 28.25 7.20 -1.33
N THR A 169 27.48 8.18 -0.85
CA THR A 169 26.31 7.93 0.00
C THR A 169 25.17 7.23 -0.74
N GLN A 170 24.99 7.49 -2.03
CA GLN A 170 23.96 6.85 -2.86
C GLN A 170 24.34 5.44 -3.33
N ALA A 171 25.64 5.11 -3.38
CA ALA A 171 26.10 3.77 -3.77
C ALA A 171 25.98 2.72 -2.65
N ARG A 172 25.67 3.12 -1.40
CA ARG A 172 25.57 2.18 -0.26
C ARG A 172 24.29 1.35 -0.34
N ASP A 173 24.44 0.04 -0.55
CA ASP A 173 23.34 -0.94 -0.64
C ASP A 173 22.36 -0.86 0.55
N LEU A 174 22.88 -0.84 1.78
CA LEU A 174 22.05 -0.74 2.99
C LEU A 174 21.16 0.51 3.00
N CYS A 175 21.68 1.65 2.53
CA CYS A 175 20.92 2.88 2.41
C CYS A 175 19.82 2.79 1.34
N GLN A 176 20.12 2.15 0.21
CA GLN A 176 19.14 1.95 -0.86
C GLN A 176 17.99 1.04 -0.41
N LYS A 177 18.28 0.02 0.41
CA LYS A 177 17.29 -0.93 0.94
C LYS A 177 16.49 -0.44 2.15
N SER A 178 17.06 0.46 2.96
CA SER A 178 16.43 0.95 4.21
C SER A 178 15.65 2.25 4.05
N LYS A 179 16.06 3.17 3.17
CA LYS A 179 15.46 4.50 3.07
C LYS A 179 14.22 4.49 2.18
N VAL A 180 13.18 5.20 2.61
CA VAL A 180 11.96 5.39 1.80
C VAL A 180 12.30 6.17 0.53
N CYS A 181 11.93 5.61 -0.63
CA CYS A 181 11.98 6.36 -1.88
C CYS A 181 10.79 7.33 -1.97
N ASN A 182 11.09 8.62 -2.17
CA ASN A 182 10.08 9.66 -2.36
C ASN A 182 9.58 9.75 -3.81
N GLN A 183 10.24 9.06 -4.74
CA GLN A 183 9.82 9.02 -6.14
C GLN A 183 8.63 8.07 -6.29
N ARG A 184 7.56 8.54 -6.92
CA ARG A 184 6.38 7.72 -7.21
C ARG A 184 6.71 6.76 -8.35
N THR A 185 6.57 5.46 -8.11
CA THR A 185 6.81 4.40 -9.11
C THR A 185 5.55 4.00 -9.89
N ARG A 186 4.40 4.60 -9.57
CA ARG A 186 3.12 4.36 -10.25
C ARG A 186 3.25 4.62 -11.75
N GLY A 187 2.66 3.76 -12.58
CA GLY A 187 2.48 3.98 -14.02
C GLY A 187 1.21 4.77 -14.38
N PRO A 188 0.99 5.04 -15.68
CA PRO A 188 -0.22 5.69 -16.16
C PRO A 188 -1.46 4.87 -15.76
N MET A 189 -2.58 5.55 -15.53
CA MET A 189 -3.80 4.89 -15.11
C MET A 189 -4.39 4.07 -16.25
N LEU A 190 -4.63 2.78 -16.01
CA LEU A 190 -5.36 1.92 -16.93
C LEU A 190 -6.78 1.68 -16.43
N SER A 191 -7.72 1.81 -17.35
CA SER A 191 -9.12 1.51 -17.11
C SER A 191 -9.42 0.13 -17.67
N ASN A 192 -9.78 -0.84 -16.82
CA ASN A 192 -10.32 -2.12 -17.29
C ASN A 192 -11.70 -1.88 -17.89
N LEU A 193 -11.74 -1.75 -19.21
CA LEU A 193 -12.98 -1.62 -19.98
C LEU A 193 -13.39 -3.00 -20.47
N SER A 194 -14.66 -3.31 -20.27
CA SER A 194 -15.31 -4.44 -20.91
C SER A 194 -16.00 -3.95 -22.18
N GLU A 195 -16.06 -4.81 -23.20
CA GLU A 195 -16.69 -4.50 -24.49
C GLU A 195 -18.19 -4.79 -24.50
N GLY A 196 -18.73 -5.56 -23.54
CA GLY A 196 -20.17 -5.85 -23.50
C GLY A 196 -20.61 -6.63 -22.25
N PRO A 197 -21.93 -6.82 -22.06
CA PRO A 197 -22.47 -7.62 -20.97
C PRO A 197 -21.92 -9.06 -20.99
N HIS A 198 -21.78 -9.67 -19.82
CA HIS A 198 -21.31 -11.05 -19.60
C HIS A 198 -19.85 -11.31 -20.01
N GLU A 199 -19.11 -10.31 -20.46
CA GLU A 199 -17.70 -10.52 -20.76
C GLU A 199 -16.88 -10.71 -19.48
N MET A 200 -17.10 -9.83 -18.49
CA MET A 200 -16.36 -9.85 -17.23
C MET A 200 -17.25 -9.50 -16.04
N VAL A 201 -17.26 -10.38 -15.04
CA VAL A 201 -17.95 -10.18 -13.77
C VAL A 201 -16.93 -10.02 -12.66
N SER A 202 -17.05 -8.93 -11.90
CA SER A 202 -16.27 -8.68 -10.70
C SER A 202 -17.04 -9.17 -9.47
N LEU A 203 -16.34 -9.77 -8.51
CA LEU A 203 -16.94 -10.23 -7.26
C LEU A 203 -16.18 -9.72 -6.03
N ASP A 204 -16.93 -9.50 -4.95
CA ASP A 204 -16.40 -9.14 -3.65
C ASP A 204 -17.37 -9.53 -2.53
N LEU A 205 -16.88 -9.56 -1.29
CA LEU A 205 -17.61 -9.92 -0.09
C LEU A 205 -17.70 -8.74 0.87
N ILE A 206 -18.92 -8.34 1.20
CA ILE A 206 -19.18 -7.40 2.29
C ILE A 206 -19.35 -8.18 3.59
N GLY A 207 -18.50 -7.94 4.57
CA GLY A 207 -18.66 -8.44 5.94
C GLY A 207 -17.35 -8.60 6.72
N PRO A 208 -17.40 -9.17 7.94
CA PRO A 208 -18.60 -9.69 8.60
C PRO A 208 -19.59 -8.58 9.01
N LEU A 209 -20.88 -8.84 8.81
CA LEU A 209 -22.00 -7.99 9.22
C LEU A 209 -22.69 -8.57 10.47
N PRO A 210 -23.44 -7.76 11.24
CA PRO A 210 -24.30 -8.25 12.31
C PRO A 210 -25.21 -9.36 11.78
N SER A 211 -25.38 -10.44 12.54
CA SER A 211 -26.17 -11.60 12.12
C SER A 211 -27.60 -11.16 11.76
N GLY A 212 -27.91 -11.19 10.46
CA GLY A 212 -29.25 -10.89 9.96
C GLY A 212 -30.22 -12.07 10.14
N LYS A 213 -31.44 -11.94 9.60
CA LYS A 213 -32.36 -13.09 9.44
C LYS A 213 -31.62 -14.27 8.79
N LEU A 214 -31.93 -15.50 9.22
CA LEU A 214 -31.30 -16.76 8.75
C LEU A 214 -29.79 -16.90 9.07
N GLY A 215 -29.23 -16.02 9.90
CA GLY A 215 -27.82 -16.08 10.34
C GLY A 215 -26.82 -15.66 9.25
N ALA A 216 -27.26 -14.90 8.24
CA ALA A 216 -26.38 -14.34 7.23
C ALA A 216 -25.44 -13.30 7.84
N LYS A 217 -24.15 -13.43 7.54
CA LYS A 217 -23.06 -12.56 8.05
C LYS A 217 -22.25 -11.91 6.94
N TYR A 218 -22.43 -12.34 5.69
CA TYR A 218 -21.72 -11.81 4.54
C TYR A 218 -22.70 -11.57 3.40
N LEU A 219 -22.40 -10.60 2.55
CA LEU A 219 -23.06 -10.43 1.26
C LEU A 219 -22.03 -10.68 0.17
N LEU A 220 -22.28 -11.66 -0.70
CA LEU A 220 -21.54 -11.84 -1.94
C LEU A 220 -22.15 -10.92 -2.99
N VAL A 221 -21.35 -9.96 -3.45
CA VAL A 221 -21.75 -9.01 -4.50
C VAL A 221 -21.08 -9.45 -5.79
N MET A 222 -21.89 -9.66 -6.83
CA MET A 222 -21.44 -9.93 -8.19
C MET A 222 -21.88 -8.78 -9.08
N LEU A 223 -20.92 -8.18 -9.77
CA LEU A 223 -21.10 -7.01 -10.63
C LEU A 223 -20.65 -7.34 -12.05
N ASP A 224 -21.56 -7.27 -13.01
CA ASP A 224 -21.19 -7.24 -14.43
C ASP A 224 -20.52 -5.89 -14.75
N ILE A 225 -19.27 -5.93 -15.24
CA ILE A 225 -18.45 -4.72 -15.36
C ILE A 225 -18.97 -3.78 -16.44
N PHE A 226 -19.58 -4.29 -17.50
CA PHE A 226 -20.09 -3.45 -18.59
C PHE A 226 -21.42 -2.81 -18.20
N SER A 227 -22.45 -3.63 -17.98
CA SER A 227 -23.82 -3.20 -17.70
C SER A 227 -23.96 -2.51 -16.35
N LYS A 228 -23.01 -2.74 -15.44
CA LYS A 228 -23.09 -2.38 -14.01
C LYS A 228 -24.20 -3.11 -13.26
N TYR A 229 -24.65 -4.25 -13.79
CA TYR A 229 -25.70 -5.06 -13.18
C TYR A 229 -25.17 -5.76 -11.93
N VAL A 230 -25.92 -5.63 -10.83
CA VAL A 230 -25.54 -6.15 -9.52
C VAL A 230 -26.48 -7.28 -9.08
N GLN A 231 -25.89 -8.37 -8.59
CA GLN A 231 -26.56 -9.43 -7.83
C GLN A 231 -25.92 -9.57 -6.45
N ILE A 232 -26.75 -9.74 -5.43
CA ILE A 232 -26.33 -9.77 -4.03
C ILE A 232 -26.87 -11.03 -3.37
N TYR A 233 -25.97 -11.90 -2.90
CA TYR A 233 -26.33 -13.15 -2.24
C TYR A 233 -25.94 -13.11 -0.76
N PRO A 234 -26.90 -13.20 0.18
CA PRO A 234 -26.58 -13.33 1.60
C PRO A 234 -25.99 -14.70 1.90
N LEU A 235 -24.90 -14.73 2.67
CA LEU A 235 -24.15 -15.92 3.05
C LEU A 235 -23.96 -16.00 4.58
N ARG A 236 -24.14 -17.19 5.16
CA ARG A 236 -23.83 -17.47 6.58
C ARG A 236 -22.32 -17.57 6.82
N ARG A 237 -21.62 -18.22 5.89
CA ARG A 237 -20.16 -18.35 5.86
C ARG A 237 -19.69 -18.07 4.44
N ALA A 238 -18.68 -17.23 4.30
CA ALA A 238 -18.06 -16.94 3.02
C ALA A 238 -16.99 -17.99 2.69
N THR A 239 -17.41 -19.24 2.47
CA THR A 239 -16.54 -20.35 2.02
C THR A 239 -16.52 -20.44 0.50
N THR A 240 -15.44 -20.94 -0.11
CA THR A 240 -15.36 -21.16 -1.57
C THR A 240 -16.54 -21.95 -2.13
N LYS A 241 -16.90 -23.07 -1.49
CA LYS A 241 -18.05 -23.91 -1.90
C LYS A 241 -19.36 -23.13 -1.94
N ALA A 242 -19.62 -22.30 -0.93
CA ALA A 242 -20.82 -21.48 -0.88
C ALA A 242 -20.88 -20.44 -2.02
N ILE A 243 -19.74 -19.83 -2.35
CA ILE A 243 -19.65 -18.84 -3.44
C ILE A 243 -19.86 -19.52 -4.80
N LEU A 244 -19.17 -20.63 -5.06
CA LEU A 244 -19.34 -21.41 -6.30
C LEU A 244 -20.79 -21.86 -6.50
N ASN A 245 -21.43 -22.37 -5.44
CA ASN A 245 -22.85 -22.74 -5.50
C ASN A 245 -23.76 -21.57 -5.90
N LYS A 246 -23.46 -20.34 -5.47
CA LYS A 246 -24.22 -19.15 -5.88
C LYS A 246 -23.99 -18.80 -7.34
N ILE A 247 -22.76 -18.91 -7.82
CA ILE A 247 -22.42 -18.67 -9.23
C ILE A 247 -23.16 -19.67 -10.12
N GLU A 248 -22.99 -20.96 -9.86
CA GLU A 248 -23.50 -22.05 -10.70
C GLU A 248 -25.02 -22.18 -10.64
N LYS A 249 -25.61 -22.17 -9.43
CA LYS A 249 -27.03 -22.47 -9.25
C LYS A 249 -27.96 -21.25 -9.24
N GLN A 250 -27.41 -20.03 -9.15
CA GLN A 250 -28.23 -18.82 -9.07
C GLN A 250 -27.82 -17.78 -10.10
N TYR A 251 -26.55 -17.38 -10.17
CA TYR A 251 -26.12 -16.31 -11.08
C TYR A 251 -26.25 -16.73 -12.55
N ILE A 252 -25.62 -17.84 -12.96
CA ILE A 252 -25.62 -18.27 -14.36
C ILE A 252 -27.04 -18.51 -14.90
N PRO A 253 -27.95 -19.20 -14.19
CA PRO A 253 -29.32 -19.40 -14.67
C PRO A 253 -30.14 -18.11 -14.78
N THR A 254 -29.84 -17.09 -13.98
CA THR A 254 -30.66 -15.85 -13.93
C THR A 254 -30.09 -14.70 -14.76
N CYS A 255 -28.77 -14.64 -14.90
CA CYS A 255 -28.07 -13.54 -15.54
C CYS A 255 -27.33 -13.99 -16.80
N GLY A 256 -27.19 -15.29 -17.05
CA GLY A 256 -26.40 -15.81 -18.15
C GLY A 256 -24.96 -16.16 -17.75
N LYS A 257 -24.34 -16.98 -18.59
CA LYS A 257 -22.94 -17.38 -18.44
C LYS A 257 -22.01 -16.24 -18.86
N PHE A 258 -20.93 -16.04 -18.13
CA PHE A 258 -19.94 -15.00 -18.39
C PHE A 258 -18.55 -15.58 -18.67
N SER A 259 -17.70 -14.82 -19.35
CA SER A 259 -16.41 -15.32 -19.87
C SER A 259 -15.27 -15.24 -18.86
N LYS A 260 -15.19 -14.14 -18.11
CA LYS A 260 -14.08 -13.84 -17.19
C LYS A 260 -14.61 -13.45 -15.83
N ILE A 261 -13.92 -13.87 -14.78
CA ILE A 261 -14.20 -13.48 -13.41
C ILE A 261 -13.04 -12.67 -12.85
N LEU A 262 -13.34 -11.50 -12.29
CA LEU A 262 -12.36 -10.63 -11.62
C LEU A 262 -12.55 -10.72 -10.11
N ASN A 263 -11.54 -11.19 -9.40
CA ASN A 263 -11.55 -11.26 -7.95
C ASN A 263 -10.23 -10.73 -7.35
N ASP A 264 -10.28 -10.36 -6.08
CA ASP A 264 -9.09 -9.99 -5.32
C ASP A 264 -8.24 -11.22 -4.94
N ASN A 265 -7.08 -10.99 -4.32
CA ASN A 265 -6.21 -12.06 -3.81
C ASN A 265 -6.65 -12.58 -2.43
N GLY A 266 -7.96 -12.54 -2.13
CA GLY A 266 -8.50 -13.14 -0.92
C GLY A 266 -8.30 -14.66 -0.90
N THR A 267 -7.90 -15.21 0.25
CA THR A 267 -7.56 -16.64 0.44
C THR A 267 -8.63 -17.61 -0.08
N LYS A 268 -9.91 -17.20 -0.06
CA LYS A 268 -11.07 -17.97 -0.54
C LYS A 268 -11.03 -18.23 -2.05
N PHE A 269 -10.35 -17.39 -2.81
CA PHE A 269 -10.22 -17.48 -4.28
C PHE A 269 -8.89 -18.12 -4.74
N HIS A 270 -8.10 -18.64 -3.79
CA HIS A 270 -6.86 -19.38 -4.04
C HIS A 270 -7.01 -20.91 -3.93
N SER A 271 -8.15 -21.41 -3.48
CA SER A 271 -8.33 -22.87 -3.32
C SER A 271 -8.31 -23.60 -4.68
N LYS A 272 -7.76 -24.82 -4.71
CA LYS A 272 -7.81 -25.70 -5.89
C LYS A 272 -9.25 -25.94 -6.38
N GLN A 273 -10.18 -26.03 -5.43
CA GLN A 273 -11.62 -26.16 -5.72
C GLN A 273 -12.14 -24.98 -6.56
N TRP A 274 -11.75 -23.75 -6.24
CA TRP A 274 -12.13 -22.54 -6.99
C TRP A 274 -11.67 -22.61 -8.45
N ALA A 275 -10.38 -22.91 -8.65
CA ALA A 275 -9.78 -22.99 -9.98
C ALA A 275 -10.41 -24.09 -10.83
N ASN A 276 -10.59 -25.30 -10.27
CA ASN A 276 -11.13 -26.44 -11.00
C ASN A 276 -12.60 -26.22 -11.41
N GLN A 277 -13.44 -25.72 -10.50
CA GLN A 277 -14.85 -25.49 -10.79
C GLN A 277 -15.06 -24.41 -11.85
N LEU A 278 -14.34 -23.28 -11.77
CA LEU A 278 -14.44 -22.26 -12.80
C LEU A 278 -13.89 -22.71 -14.15
N LYS A 279 -12.82 -23.52 -14.15
CA LYS A 279 -12.31 -24.15 -15.38
C LYS A 279 -13.35 -25.08 -16.00
N ASN A 280 -14.03 -25.91 -15.21
CA ASN A 280 -15.10 -26.78 -15.69
C ASN A 280 -16.29 -25.99 -16.26
N LEU A 281 -16.59 -24.83 -15.67
CA LEU A 281 -17.59 -23.91 -16.21
C LEU A 281 -17.06 -23.12 -17.43
N GLY A 282 -15.79 -23.24 -17.82
CA GLY A 282 -15.19 -22.48 -18.93
C GLY A 282 -15.00 -20.99 -18.63
N ILE A 283 -14.90 -20.60 -17.35
CA ILE A 283 -14.75 -19.22 -16.89
C ILE A 283 -13.28 -18.94 -16.59
N LYS A 284 -12.71 -17.90 -17.20
CA LYS A 284 -11.31 -17.50 -16.98
C LYS A 284 -11.17 -16.65 -15.72
N ILE A 285 -10.19 -16.96 -14.87
CA ILE A 285 -9.90 -16.21 -13.64
C ILE A 285 -8.92 -15.08 -13.94
N ILE A 286 -9.31 -13.86 -13.59
CA ILE A 286 -8.46 -12.67 -13.60
C ILE A 286 -8.34 -12.19 -12.16
N ARG A 287 -7.11 -11.93 -11.73
CA ARG A 287 -6.82 -11.43 -10.39
C ARG A 287 -6.38 -9.98 -10.46
N THR A 288 -6.85 -9.16 -9.54
CA THR A 288 -6.26 -7.84 -9.33
C THR A 288 -4.86 -8.01 -8.74
N THR A 289 -3.93 -7.10 -9.06
CA THR A 289 -2.64 -7.06 -8.38
C THR A 289 -2.83 -6.88 -6.88
N THR A 290 -2.01 -7.55 -6.07
CA THR A 290 -2.04 -7.42 -4.61
C THR A 290 -1.89 -5.95 -4.20
N TYR A 291 -2.78 -5.47 -3.32
CA TYR A 291 -2.76 -4.13 -2.72
C TYR A 291 -3.02 -2.93 -3.67
N HIS A 292 -3.68 -3.14 -4.82
CA HIS A 292 -4.24 -2.07 -5.64
C HIS A 292 -5.79 -2.11 -5.63
N PRO A 293 -6.45 -1.65 -4.54
CA PRO A 293 -7.92 -1.66 -4.43
C PRO A 293 -8.61 -0.87 -5.55
N GLU A 294 -7.94 0.16 -6.10
CA GLU A 294 -8.40 0.93 -7.27
C GLU A 294 -8.75 0.05 -8.49
N GLY A 295 -8.23 -1.19 -8.55
CA GLY A 295 -8.43 -2.12 -9.65
C GLY A 295 -9.74 -2.92 -9.64
N ASN A 296 -10.53 -2.93 -8.54
CA ASN A 296 -11.76 -3.74 -8.46
C ASN A 296 -13.04 -2.88 -8.57
N PRO A 297 -13.76 -2.88 -9.71
CA PRO A 297 -14.92 -2.01 -9.92
C PRO A 297 -16.07 -2.23 -8.92
N VAL A 298 -16.20 -3.44 -8.37
CA VAL A 298 -17.22 -3.78 -7.36
C VAL A 298 -17.05 -3.00 -6.06
N GLU A 299 -15.86 -2.49 -5.72
CA GLU A 299 -15.68 -1.66 -4.52
C GLU A 299 -16.56 -0.40 -4.58
N ARG A 300 -16.76 0.16 -5.77
CA ARG A 300 -17.68 1.30 -5.94
C ARG A 300 -19.13 0.90 -5.73
N ALA A 301 -19.54 -0.26 -6.24
CA ALA A 301 -20.87 -0.80 -5.98
C ALA A 301 -21.07 -1.10 -4.49
N ASN A 302 -20.07 -1.65 -3.81
CA ASN A 302 -20.09 -1.95 -2.38
C ASN A 302 -20.23 -0.69 -1.52
N ARG A 303 -19.59 0.42 -1.91
CA ARG A 303 -19.80 1.73 -1.26
C ARG A 303 -21.24 2.20 -1.36
N GLU A 304 -21.87 2.03 -2.52
CA GLU A 304 -23.25 2.42 -2.74
C GLU A 304 -24.24 1.50 -2.00
N ILE A 305 -24.02 0.18 -2.04
CA ILE A 305 -24.75 -0.80 -1.23
C ILE A 305 -24.64 -0.43 0.26
N GLY A 306 -23.43 -0.10 0.72
CA GLY A 306 -23.19 0.33 2.10
C GLY A 306 -23.91 1.62 2.46
N ARG A 307 -23.98 2.60 1.55
CA ARG A 307 -24.77 3.83 1.72
C ARG A 307 -26.25 3.51 1.91
N ILE A 308 -26.83 2.71 1.02
CA ILE A 308 -28.24 2.32 1.09
C ILE A 308 -28.53 1.54 2.38
N LEU A 309 -27.68 0.59 2.74
CA LEU A 309 -27.81 -0.15 3.99
C LEU A 309 -27.78 0.78 5.21
N ARG A 310 -26.90 1.79 5.24
CA ARG A 310 -26.92 2.79 6.32
C ARG A 310 -28.24 3.54 6.35
N THR A 311 -28.75 4.00 5.21
CA THR A 311 -30.04 4.71 5.16
C THR A 311 -31.18 3.89 5.75
N TYR A 312 -31.34 2.62 5.36
CA TYR A 312 -32.51 1.83 5.74
C TYR A 312 -32.33 0.96 6.98
N CYS A 313 -31.10 0.60 7.33
CA CYS A 313 -30.81 -0.32 8.42
C CYS A 313 -30.22 0.37 9.66
N HIS A 314 -30.04 1.70 9.70
CA HIS A 314 -29.44 2.41 10.85
C HIS A 314 -30.14 2.12 12.18
N GLY A 315 -31.49 2.07 12.20
CA GLY A 315 -32.24 1.74 13.43
C GLY A 315 -32.26 0.25 13.79
N LYS A 316 -32.12 -0.64 12.80
CA LYS A 316 -32.14 -2.10 13.01
C LYS A 316 -31.22 -2.83 12.03
N HIS A 317 -29.97 -3.01 12.43
CA HIS A 317 -28.92 -3.57 11.56
C HIS A 317 -29.24 -5.00 11.06
N THR A 318 -29.98 -5.79 11.85
CA THR A 318 -30.34 -7.19 11.49
C THR A 318 -31.35 -7.30 10.34
N SER A 319 -31.96 -6.17 9.93
CA SER A 319 -32.90 -6.09 8.80
C SER A 319 -32.23 -6.10 7.43
N LEU A 320 -30.89 -6.06 7.34
CA LEU A 320 -30.16 -5.97 6.07
C LEU A 320 -30.62 -7.01 5.02
N VAL A 321 -30.89 -8.24 5.44
CA VAL A 321 -31.26 -9.35 4.54
C VAL A 321 -32.60 -9.06 3.85
N SER A 322 -33.55 -8.42 4.54
CA SER A 322 -34.83 -8.04 3.92
C SER A 322 -34.71 -6.91 2.90
N TYR A 323 -33.63 -6.13 2.93
CA TYR A 323 -33.39 -5.06 1.97
C TYR A 323 -32.59 -5.50 0.74
N VAL A 324 -31.96 -6.67 0.75
CA VAL A 324 -31.11 -7.15 -0.36
C VAL A 324 -31.82 -7.06 -1.72
N LYS A 325 -33.04 -7.58 -1.82
CA LYS A 325 -33.82 -7.54 -3.07
C LYS A 325 -34.25 -6.12 -3.48
N LYS A 326 -34.52 -5.24 -2.51
CA LYS A 326 -34.81 -3.83 -2.78
C LYS A 326 -33.57 -3.09 -3.29
N ILE A 327 -32.41 -3.37 -2.70
CA ILE A 327 -31.12 -2.80 -3.12
C ILE A 327 -30.78 -3.22 -4.55
N GLU A 328 -30.89 -4.51 -4.87
CA GLU A 328 -30.72 -5.01 -6.24
C GLU A 328 -31.66 -4.28 -7.22
N PHE A 329 -32.94 -4.15 -6.85
CA PHE A 329 -33.92 -3.46 -7.67
C PHE A 329 -33.55 -1.98 -7.91
N TRP A 330 -33.22 -1.23 -6.86
CA TRP A 330 -32.87 0.18 -6.98
C TRP A 330 -31.61 0.41 -7.80
N ILE A 331 -30.54 -0.34 -7.54
CA ILE A 331 -29.28 -0.20 -8.27
C ILE A 331 -29.47 -0.55 -9.75
N ASN A 332 -30.17 -1.64 -10.05
CA ASN A 332 -30.33 -2.09 -11.43
C ASN A 332 -31.33 -1.27 -12.25
N ASN A 333 -32.23 -0.52 -11.61
CA ASN A 333 -33.19 0.37 -12.29
C ASN A 333 -32.83 1.86 -12.20
N THR A 334 -31.67 2.22 -11.64
CA THR A 334 -31.19 3.61 -11.64
C THR A 334 -30.13 3.81 -12.71
N MET A 335 -30.19 4.95 -13.40
CA MET A 335 -29.23 5.27 -14.47
C MET A 335 -27.82 5.39 -13.89
N HIS A 336 -26.85 4.70 -14.50
CA HIS A 336 -25.46 4.81 -14.09
C HIS A 336 -24.75 5.87 -14.95
N SER A 337 -24.10 6.86 -14.32
CA SER A 337 -23.48 7.99 -15.04
C SER A 337 -22.45 7.56 -16.10
N THR A 338 -21.69 6.49 -15.82
CA THR A 338 -20.67 5.96 -16.73
C THR A 338 -21.22 5.35 -18.02
N THR A 339 -22.38 4.70 -17.96
CA THR A 339 -23.00 4.06 -19.13
C THR A 339 -24.06 4.96 -19.77
N GLY A 340 -24.70 5.83 -19.00
CA GLY A 340 -25.85 6.64 -19.43
C GLY A 340 -27.17 5.88 -19.45
N TYR A 341 -27.17 4.61 -19.06
CA TYR A 341 -28.33 3.73 -19.10
C TYR A 341 -28.49 3.01 -17.75
N THR A 342 -29.66 2.43 -17.52
CA THR A 342 -29.87 1.57 -16.36
C THR A 342 -29.26 0.18 -16.61
N PRO A 343 -28.71 -0.48 -15.58
CA PRO A 343 -28.16 -1.82 -15.75
C PRO A 343 -29.15 -2.85 -16.31
N GLN A 344 -30.44 -2.72 -15.97
CA GLN A 344 -31.49 -3.58 -16.46
C GLN A 344 -31.63 -3.52 -18.00
N VAL A 345 -31.61 -2.31 -18.56
CA VAL A 345 -31.67 -2.09 -20.02
C VAL A 345 -30.45 -2.69 -20.72
N LEU A 346 -29.25 -2.46 -20.17
CA LEU A 346 -28.01 -2.99 -20.75
C LEU A 346 -27.91 -4.52 -20.71
N MET A 347 -28.65 -5.16 -19.81
CA MET A 347 -28.77 -6.62 -19.73
C MET A 347 -29.90 -7.19 -20.59
N GLY A 348 -30.58 -6.35 -21.38
CA GLY A 348 -31.74 -6.76 -22.19
C GLY A 348 -32.93 -7.21 -21.34
N LYS A 349 -33.00 -6.79 -20.07
CA LYS A 349 -34.07 -7.19 -19.14
C LYS A 349 -35.16 -6.12 -19.09
N PRO A 350 -36.41 -6.50 -18.79
CA PRO A 350 -37.51 -5.54 -18.67
C PRO A 350 -37.18 -4.52 -17.58
N HIS A 351 -37.16 -3.25 -17.97
CA HIS A 351 -36.95 -2.11 -17.09
C HIS A 351 -38.26 -1.71 -16.44
N LYS A 352 -38.33 -1.87 -15.11
CA LYS A 352 -39.52 -1.51 -14.34
C LYS A 352 -39.25 -0.19 -13.63
N THR A 353 -39.78 0.89 -14.16
CA THR A 353 -39.74 2.21 -13.54
C THR A 353 -41.05 2.51 -12.85
N VAL A 354 -40.98 3.14 -11.69
CA VAL A 354 -42.15 3.80 -11.09
C VAL A 354 -42.32 5.10 -11.87
N THR A 355 -43.22 5.11 -12.84
CA THR A 355 -43.46 6.27 -13.71
C THR A 355 -44.92 6.66 -13.69
N LEU A 356 -45.19 7.95 -13.89
CA LEU A 356 -46.54 8.47 -14.06
C LEU A 356 -47.29 7.80 -15.22
N ARG A 357 -46.58 7.19 -16.18
CA ARG A 357 -47.16 6.36 -17.25
C ARG A 357 -47.98 5.16 -16.74
N GLN A 358 -47.75 4.71 -15.50
CA GLN A 358 -48.56 3.65 -14.87
C GLN A 358 -49.89 4.18 -14.31
N LEU A 359 -50.00 5.49 -14.13
CA LEU A 359 -51.16 6.16 -13.54
C LEU A 359 -51.95 6.98 -14.57
N VAL A 360 -51.30 7.42 -15.64
CA VAL A 360 -51.86 8.29 -16.67
C VAL A 360 -51.39 7.82 -18.04
N GLU A 361 -52.29 7.86 -19.03
CA GLU A 361 -51.95 7.58 -20.42
C GLU A 361 -51.13 8.71 -21.02
N PHE A 362 -50.04 8.36 -21.70
CA PHE A 362 -49.17 9.34 -22.38
C PHE A 362 -49.46 9.31 -23.89
N PRO A 363 -49.47 10.47 -24.57
CA PRO A 363 -49.90 10.58 -25.96
C PRO A 363 -48.94 9.92 -26.97
N ARG A 364 -47.75 9.50 -26.52
CA ARG A 364 -46.75 8.83 -27.36
C ARG A 364 -46.10 7.68 -26.59
N GLU A 365 -45.91 6.57 -27.28
CA GLU A 365 -45.06 5.49 -26.79
C GLU A 365 -43.59 5.91 -26.81
N ASP A 366 -42.81 5.38 -25.85
CA ASP A 366 -41.36 5.54 -25.89
C ASP A 366 -40.81 4.71 -27.05
N ILE A 367 -39.90 5.31 -27.81
CA ILE A 367 -39.17 4.60 -28.86
C ILE A 367 -38.34 3.51 -28.17
N LYS A 368 -38.64 2.25 -28.46
CA LYS A 368 -37.79 1.13 -28.01
C LYS A 368 -36.48 1.21 -28.79
N GLU A 369 -35.43 1.68 -28.12
CA GLU A 369 -34.09 1.62 -28.67
C GLU A 369 -33.67 0.15 -28.82
N ASP A 370 -33.11 -0.19 -29.98
CA ASP A 370 -32.51 -1.50 -30.20
C ASP A 370 -31.41 -1.73 -29.17
N THR A 371 -31.42 -2.91 -28.53
CA THR A 371 -30.47 -3.27 -27.48
C THR A 371 -29.03 -3.20 -28.00
N GLU A 372 -28.79 -3.55 -29.26
CA GLU A 372 -27.46 -3.48 -29.86
C GLU A 372 -26.99 -2.01 -29.97
N VAL A 373 -27.88 -1.10 -30.38
CA VAL A 373 -27.59 0.34 -30.46
C VAL A 373 -27.27 0.91 -29.08
N VAL A 374 -28.06 0.54 -28.07
CA VAL A 374 -27.84 0.95 -26.67
C VAL A 374 -26.47 0.48 -26.17
N ILE A 375 -26.11 -0.79 -26.43
CA ILE A 375 -24.81 -1.34 -26.05
C ILE A 375 -23.66 -0.57 -26.73
N GLN A 376 -23.79 -0.26 -28.02
CA GLN A 376 -22.77 0.51 -28.74
C GLN A 376 -22.60 1.94 -28.19
N LEU A 377 -23.71 2.63 -27.89
CA LEU A 377 -23.69 3.97 -27.29
C LEU A 377 -23.05 3.95 -25.90
N ALA A 378 -23.43 2.98 -25.06
CA ALA A 378 -22.87 2.80 -23.73
C ALA A 378 -21.35 2.53 -23.80
N ARG A 379 -20.91 1.65 -24.70
CA ARG A 379 -19.49 1.34 -24.96
C ARG A 379 -18.70 2.60 -25.34
N LYS A 380 -19.21 3.41 -26.27
CA LYS A 380 -18.57 4.66 -26.70
C LYS A 380 -18.45 5.65 -25.54
N LYS A 381 -19.51 5.80 -24.74
CA LYS A 381 -19.52 6.69 -23.57
C LYS A 381 -18.52 6.22 -22.50
N MET A 382 -18.48 4.93 -22.20
CA MET A 382 -17.54 4.34 -21.25
C MET A 382 -16.08 4.59 -21.67
N LYS A 383 -15.74 4.37 -22.95
CA LYS A 383 -14.41 4.65 -23.51
C LYS A 383 -14.03 6.11 -23.33
N LYS A 384 -14.91 7.04 -23.70
CA LYS A 384 -14.70 8.49 -23.54
C LYS A 384 -14.47 8.90 -22.08
N MET A 385 -15.33 8.43 -21.16
CA MET A 385 -15.21 8.77 -19.74
C MET A 385 -13.96 8.17 -19.09
N ALA A 386 -13.56 6.97 -19.50
CA ALA A 386 -12.31 6.36 -19.04
C ALA A 386 -11.08 7.16 -19.50
N GLN A 387 -11.03 7.56 -20.77
CA GLN A 387 -9.96 8.41 -21.30
C GLN A 387 -9.85 9.75 -20.56
N GLN A 388 -10.98 10.45 -20.38
CA GLN A 388 -11.02 11.72 -19.64
C GLN A 388 -10.52 11.56 -18.20
N ARG A 389 -10.99 10.51 -17.50
CA ARG A 389 -10.54 10.21 -16.13
C ARG A 389 -9.04 9.93 -16.07
N ASN A 390 -8.51 9.12 -16.99
CA ASN A 390 -7.09 8.81 -17.06
C ASN A 390 -6.28 10.10 -17.27
N LEU A 391 -6.67 10.93 -18.23
CA LEU A 391 -6.03 12.22 -18.50
C LEU A 391 -6.05 13.15 -17.28
N CYS A 392 -7.19 13.28 -16.58
CA CYS A 392 -7.29 14.11 -15.39
C CYS A 392 -6.40 13.60 -14.25
N ILE A 393 -6.36 12.28 -14.04
CA ILE A 393 -5.57 11.68 -12.96
C ILE A 393 -4.07 11.75 -13.27
N ASP A 394 -3.68 11.60 -14.53
CA ASP A 394 -2.28 11.57 -14.95
C ASP A 394 -1.72 12.97 -15.29
N LYS A 395 -2.57 14.01 -15.28
CA LYS A 395 -2.17 15.40 -15.52
C LYS A 395 -1.05 15.84 -14.56
N GLY A 396 0.07 16.29 -15.14
CA GLY A 396 1.22 16.80 -14.40
C GLY A 396 2.06 15.71 -13.70
N LYS A 397 1.82 14.43 -13.98
CA LYS A 397 2.61 13.33 -13.42
C LYS A 397 3.66 12.86 -14.43
N THR A 398 4.86 12.59 -13.94
CA THR A 398 5.92 11.93 -14.68
C THR A 398 5.97 10.46 -14.29
N PHE A 399 6.04 9.58 -15.30
CA PHE A 399 6.08 8.14 -15.10
C PHE A 399 7.50 7.64 -15.37
N ILE A 400 8.03 6.84 -14.45
CA ILE A 400 9.34 6.19 -14.64
C ILE A 400 9.19 5.17 -15.75
N GLN A 401 10.07 5.22 -16.74
CA GLN A 401 10.21 4.17 -17.74
C GLN A 401 11.32 3.22 -17.31
N TYR A 402 11.07 1.93 -17.43
CA TYR A 402 12.02 0.87 -17.11
C TYR A 402 12.57 0.29 -18.40
N THR A 403 13.83 -0.13 -18.39
CA THR A 403 14.46 -0.82 -19.54
C THR A 403 14.86 -2.24 -19.16
N VAL A 404 14.73 -3.17 -20.10
CA VAL A 404 15.23 -4.55 -19.91
C VAL A 404 16.73 -4.51 -19.61
N GLY A 405 17.18 -5.32 -18.64
CA GLY A 405 18.55 -5.33 -18.12
C GLY A 405 18.84 -4.32 -16.99
N GLN A 406 17.91 -3.41 -16.69
CA GLN A 406 18.06 -2.46 -15.58
C GLN A 406 17.93 -3.18 -14.21
N GLN A 407 18.80 -2.81 -13.27
CA GLN A 407 18.71 -3.25 -11.88
C GLN A 407 17.66 -2.45 -11.10
N VAL A 408 16.80 -3.16 -10.36
CA VAL A 408 15.72 -2.57 -9.55
C VAL A 408 15.66 -3.21 -8.17
N LEU A 409 15.18 -2.43 -7.21
CA LEU A 409 14.85 -2.89 -5.87
C LEU A 409 13.33 -2.99 -5.73
N VAL A 410 12.85 -4.10 -5.14
CA VAL A 410 11.43 -4.39 -4.99
C VAL A 410 11.03 -4.11 -3.55
N LYS A 411 9.97 -3.32 -3.36
CA LYS A 411 9.43 -3.02 -2.03
C LYS A 411 8.72 -4.24 -1.48
N GLU A 412 9.23 -4.79 -0.37
CA GLU A 412 8.65 -5.98 0.25
C GLU A 412 7.73 -5.59 1.42
N GLN A 413 6.65 -6.34 1.63
CA GLN A 413 5.77 -6.16 2.77
C GLN A 413 5.76 -7.42 3.64
N ARG A 414 6.84 -7.62 4.39
CA ARG A 414 6.91 -8.69 5.40
C ARG A 414 5.90 -8.41 6.52
N LEU A 415 5.24 -9.46 7.00
CA LEU A 415 4.35 -9.40 8.15
C LEU A 415 5.16 -9.56 9.44
N SER A 416 4.68 -9.01 10.55
CA SER A 416 5.28 -9.26 11.86
C SER A 416 5.01 -10.71 12.28
N SER A 417 5.96 -11.33 12.96
CA SER A 417 5.82 -12.66 13.56
C SER A 417 6.06 -12.55 15.06
N ALA A 418 5.02 -12.81 15.87
CA ALA A 418 5.15 -12.80 17.32
C ALA A 418 5.98 -13.99 17.82
N GLU A 419 5.89 -15.13 17.11
CA GLU A 419 6.64 -16.36 17.39
C GLU A 419 8.14 -16.13 17.19
N ASP A 420 8.52 -15.54 16.05
CA ASP A 420 9.93 -15.25 15.72
C ASP A 420 10.44 -13.94 16.36
N ARG A 421 9.61 -13.23 17.14
CA ARG A 421 9.89 -11.91 17.71
C ARG A 421 10.28 -10.85 16.67
N GLU A 422 9.77 -10.98 15.44
CA GLU A 422 10.02 -10.08 14.33
C GLU A 422 8.91 -9.04 14.19
N ILE A 423 9.29 -7.77 13.95
CA ILE A 423 8.32 -6.70 13.70
C ILE A 423 8.50 -6.07 12.32
N LYS A 424 7.39 -5.92 11.60
CA LYS A 424 7.33 -5.32 10.25
C LYS A 424 8.11 -4.00 10.12
N LYS A 425 8.12 -3.20 11.19
CA LYS A 425 8.73 -1.86 11.21
C LYS A 425 10.27 -1.88 11.13
N LEU A 426 10.92 -2.99 11.47
CA LEU A 426 12.38 -3.10 11.51
C LEU A 426 12.97 -3.82 10.30
N PHE A 427 12.15 -4.39 9.42
CA PHE A 427 12.66 -4.96 8.18
C PHE A 427 13.12 -3.87 7.20
N LEU A 428 14.11 -4.23 6.37
CA LEU A 428 14.45 -3.43 5.20
C LEU A 428 13.20 -3.24 4.32
N LEU A 429 13.07 -2.05 3.77
CA LEU A 429 11.91 -1.69 2.96
C LEU A 429 11.96 -2.32 1.57
N TYR A 430 13.17 -2.56 1.05
CA TYR A 430 13.39 -3.10 -0.28
C TYR A 430 14.34 -4.30 -0.30
N ARG A 431 14.14 -5.17 -1.29
CA ARG A 431 14.95 -6.36 -1.58
C ARG A 431 15.49 -6.31 -3.01
N GLY A 432 16.62 -6.97 -3.25
CA GLY A 432 17.33 -7.03 -4.53
C GLY A 432 18.85 -6.81 -4.35
N PRO A 433 19.58 -6.39 -5.39
CA PRO A 433 19.09 -5.96 -6.70
C PRO A 433 18.51 -7.12 -7.54
N TYR A 434 17.45 -6.85 -8.28
CA TYR A 434 16.89 -7.75 -9.29
C TYR A 434 17.09 -7.16 -10.68
N ILE A 435 17.20 -8.00 -11.70
CA ILE A 435 17.33 -7.56 -13.10
C ILE A 435 15.96 -7.67 -13.79
N ILE A 436 15.59 -6.64 -14.53
CA ILE A 436 14.39 -6.66 -15.36
C ILE A 436 14.62 -7.52 -16.59
N THR A 437 13.80 -8.56 -16.77
CA THR A 437 13.86 -9.47 -17.92
C THR A 437 12.86 -9.13 -19.01
N GLU A 438 11.70 -8.60 -18.64
CA GLU A 438 10.62 -8.27 -19.57
C GLU A 438 9.95 -6.96 -19.15
N ASP A 439 9.72 -6.05 -20.11
CA ASP A 439 8.83 -4.89 -19.92
C ASP A 439 7.44 -5.21 -20.49
N ARG A 440 6.43 -5.30 -19.61
CA ARG A 440 5.03 -5.53 -19.99
C ARG A 440 4.27 -4.24 -20.28
N LYS A 441 4.97 -3.12 -20.43
CA LYS A 441 4.45 -1.75 -20.58
C LYS A 441 3.69 -1.28 -19.33
N ASN A 442 3.38 0.02 -19.25
CA ASN A 442 2.62 0.63 -18.16
C ASN A 442 3.25 0.42 -16.76
N ASN A 443 4.58 0.48 -16.67
CA ASN A 443 5.35 0.32 -15.44
C ASN A 443 5.17 -1.05 -14.76
N THR A 444 4.77 -2.07 -15.52
CA THR A 444 4.77 -3.46 -15.07
C THR A 444 5.96 -4.17 -15.69
N VAL A 445 6.87 -4.67 -14.86
CA VAL A 445 8.07 -5.37 -15.30
C VAL A 445 8.11 -6.76 -14.70
N VAL A 446 8.73 -7.70 -15.42
CA VAL A 446 9.10 -9.01 -14.87
C VAL A 446 10.54 -8.93 -14.42
N ILE A 447 10.78 -9.47 -13.23
CA ILE A 447 12.11 -9.55 -12.62
C ILE A 447 12.55 -11.01 -12.58
N ASP A 448 13.85 -11.23 -12.70
CA ASP A 448 14.47 -12.54 -12.46
C ASP A 448 14.72 -12.75 -10.97
N GLU A 449 14.14 -13.80 -10.39
CA GLU A 449 14.34 -14.18 -8.99
C GLU A 449 15.43 -15.26 -8.80
N GLU A 450 15.97 -15.82 -9.89
CA GLU A 450 16.91 -16.96 -9.86
C GLU A 450 18.37 -16.55 -9.67
N ASN A 451 18.72 -15.28 -9.92
CA ASN A 451 20.03 -14.71 -9.59
C ASN A 451 20.15 -14.36 -8.08
N LYS A 452 20.12 -15.37 -7.21
CA LYS A 452 20.44 -15.24 -5.78
C LYS A 452 21.93 -15.25 -5.50
#